data_AF-A0A7D5H156-F1
#
_entry.id   AF-A0A7D5H156-F1
#
_cell.length_a   1.000
_cell.length_b   1.000
_cell.length_c   1.000
_cell.angle_alpha   90.00
_cell.angle_beta   90.00
_cell.angle_gamma   90.00
#
_symmetry.space_group_name_H-M   'P 1'
#
loop_
_entity.id
_entity.type
_entity.pdbx_description
1 polymer ?
#
loop_
_entity_poly.entity_id
_entity_poly.type
_entity_poly.pdbx_seq_one_letter_code
_entity_poly.pdbx_strand_id
1 'polypeptide(L)'
;MQYCHDCEMEVERGPMFCPECGSELAANREEGEVTSDWSSGDPGDDGDTFDQTCDSESTDRCENPISEESGQGSTDPSNSRTRTDDVVSFPFSFPLGKNGKPLALNSAFIFFFWLVVPLLTSSGYTYRVGRAAARGDDDPPPFDDWGEMTMDGLLILVGSLVMALPFLVVIILIAVALGAVGVSSPLWLPILGTGMLALVGISYVAHATIPVMIGTGSLRKTFSDRRVLTFAFSLHYLKGALLLFVFGSVLYIAFGIIASILFLTVIGMPLLIVLVPLMCAYAMEMQFTLWGRIYNEAADAGAVPPVDQDDPLGFEY
;
A
#
# COMPACT_ATOMS: atom_id res chain seq x y z
N MET A 1 28.58 17.94 -16.42
CA MET A 1 27.33 18.68 -16.22
C MET A 1 26.27 18.13 -17.17
N GLN A 2 25.06 17.90 -16.68
CA GLN A 2 23.84 17.77 -17.50
C GLN A 2 23.03 19.06 -17.29
N TYR A 3 22.32 19.52 -18.32
CA TYR A 3 21.58 20.79 -18.26
C TYR A 3 20.08 20.51 -18.20
N CYS A 4 19.38 21.12 -17.25
CA CYS A 4 17.93 21.07 -17.16
C CYS A 4 17.34 22.25 -17.95
N HIS A 5 16.58 21.98 -19.01
CA HIS A 5 15.94 23.04 -19.80
C HIS A 5 14.77 23.72 -19.07
N ASP A 6 14.12 23.03 -18.13
CA ASP A 6 12.97 23.58 -17.39
C ASP A 6 13.38 24.50 -16.24
N CYS A 7 14.54 24.27 -15.63
CA CYS A 7 15.07 25.06 -14.51
C CYS A 7 16.26 25.96 -14.87
N GLU A 8 16.72 25.92 -16.13
CA GLU A 8 17.89 26.66 -16.62
C GLU A 8 19.14 26.53 -15.72
N MET A 9 19.41 25.34 -15.20
CA MET A 9 20.53 25.09 -14.29
C MET A 9 21.35 23.85 -14.65
N GLU A 10 22.65 23.90 -14.31
CA GLU A 10 23.57 22.79 -14.47
C GLU A 10 23.51 21.84 -13.27
N VAL A 11 23.39 20.55 -13.54
CA VAL A 11 23.33 19.49 -12.53
C VAL A 11 24.61 18.62 -12.65
N GLU A 12 25.18 18.26 -11.50
CA GLU A 12 26.31 17.33 -11.41
C GLU A 12 25.94 15.97 -12.02
N ARG A 13 26.87 15.32 -12.72
CA ARG A 13 26.59 14.04 -13.40
C ARG A 13 26.32 12.95 -12.36
N GLY A 14 25.11 12.39 -12.34
CA GLY A 14 24.74 11.33 -11.40
C GLY A 14 23.25 11.00 -11.39
N PRO A 15 22.35 11.97 -11.16
CA PRO A 15 20.92 11.71 -11.14
C PRO A 15 20.33 11.77 -12.56
N MET A 16 19.40 10.86 -12.87
CA MET A 16 18.67 10.81 -14.15
C MET A 16 17.59 11.91 -14.26
N PHE A 17 17.23 12.51 -13.12
CA PHE A 17 16.19 13.52 -12.98
C PHE A 17 16.71 14.78 -12.28
N CYS A 18 16.19 15.94 -12.66
CA CYS A 18 16.50 17.21 -12.02
C CYS A 18 15.97 17.23 -10.57
N PRO A 19 16.79 17.56 -9.55
CA PRO A 19 16.36 17.54 -8.15
C PRO A 19 15.37 18.65 -7.77
N GLU A 20 15.27 19.72 -8.57
CA GLU A 20 14.36 20.85 -8.34
C GLU A 20 12.96 20.60 -8.94
N CYS A 21 12.88 20.15 -10.19
CA CYS A 21 11.60 20.01 -10.91
C CYS A 21 11.20 18.58 -11.26
N GLY A 22 12.09 17.60 -11.13
CA GLY A 22 11.83 16.20 -11.46
C GLY A 22 11.81 15.88 -12.97
N SER A 23 12.14 16.84 -13.85
CA SER A 23 12.23 16.59 -15.29
C SER A 23 13.40 15.64 -15.62
N GLU A 24 13.23 14.79 -16.63
CA GLU A 24 14.28 13.89 -17.10
C GLU A 24 15.42 14.68 -17.78
N LEU A 25 16.66 14.39 -17.41
CA LEU A 25 17.83 15.07 -17.97
C LEU A 25 18.28 14.35 -19.26
N ALA A 26 18.42 15.09 -20.36
CA ALA A 26 18.82 14.50 -21.64
C ALA A 26 20.20 13.83 -21.53
N ALA A 27 20.23 12.50 -21.73
CA ALA A 27 21.47 11.74 -21.77
C ALA A 27 22.28 12.14 -23.01
N ASN A 28 23.52 12.61 -22.81
CA ASN A 28 24.43 12.89 -23.91
C ASN A 28 24.72 11.59 -24.68
N ARG A 29 24.26 11.51 -25.93
CA ARG A 29 24.71 10.53 -26.92
C ARG A 29 26.14 10.92 -27.31
N GLU A 30 27.13 10.14 -26.88
CA GLU A 30 28.52 10.35 -27.26
C GLU A 30 28.69 10.12 -28.76
N GLU A 31 28.85 11.20 -29.53
CA GLU A 31 29.38 11.16 -30.89
C GLU A 31 30.91 11.10 -30.83
N GLY A 32 31.51 10.04 -31.37
CA GLY A 32 32.94 10.02 -31.63
C GLY A 32 33.56 8.64 -31.86
N GLU A 33 33.41 8.07 -33.06
CA GLU A 33 34.52 7.35 -33.68
C GLU A 33 34.46 7.48 -35.21
N VAL A 34 35.32 8.36 -35.73
CA VAL A 34 35.67 8.48 -37.14
C VAL A 34 36.74 7.44 -37.43
N THR A 35 36.46 6.45 -38.27
CA THR A 35 37.50 5.71 -38.98
C THR A 35 37.31 5.88 -40.47
N SER A 36 38.29 6.54 -41.09
CA SER A 36 38.49 6.64 -42.52
C SER A 36 39.30 5.44 -42.99
N ASP A 37 38.86 4.74 -44.04
CA ASP A 37 39.81 4.12 -44.95
C ASP A 37 39.26 4.03 -46.38
N TRP A 38 40.14 4.32 -47.34
CA TRP A 38 39.87 4.39 -48.78
C TRP A 38 40.33 3.10 -49.46
N SER A 39 39.54 2.50 -50.34
CA SER A 39 40.07 1.89 -51.58
C SER A 39 39.00 1.52 -52.62
N SER A 40 39.01 2.28 -53.71
CA SER A 40 38.96 1.92 -55.14
C SER A 40 38.47 0.52 -55.60
N GLY A 41 37.40 0.52 -56.42
CA GLY A 41 37.28 -0.12 -57.76
C GLY A 41 37.07 -1.64 -57.87
N ASP A 42 35.93 -2.10 -58.42
CA ASP A 42 35.68 -2.51 -59.83
C ASP A 42 34.22 -3.06 -59.97
N PRO A 43 33.62 -3.18 -61.18
CA PRO A 43 32.21 -3.51 -61.41
C PRO A 43 31.95 -4.96 -61.85
N GLY A 44 30.68 -5.37 -61.69
CA GLY A 44 30.13 -6.67 -62.10
C GLY A 44 29.53 -7.37 -60.88
N ASP A 45 28.45 -8.14 -60.92
CA ASP A 45 27.43 -8.57 -61.87
C ASP A 45 26.49 -9.42 -60.97
N ASP A 46 25.24 -9.63 -61.37
CA ASP A 46 24.26 -10.55 -60.73
C ASP A 46 23.75 -10.10 -59.33
N GLY A 47 22.47 -9.98 -59.01
CA GLY A 47 21.23 -10.54 -59.52
C GLY A 47 20.26 -10.58 -58.32
N ASP A 48 18.97 -10.50 -58.61
CA ASP A 48 17.84 -10.85 -57.73
C ASP A 48 17.26 -9.78 -56.78
N THR A 49 16.19 -9.14 -57.29
CA THR A 49 14.83 -9.02 -56.69
C THR A 49 14.70 -8.42 -55.27
N PHE A 50 13.88 -7.41 -54.99
CA PHE A 50 12.53 -7.13 -55.47
C PHE A 50 12.19 -5.67 -55.09
N ASP A 51 11.98 -4.80 -56.07
CA ASP A 51 11.36 -3.48 -55.91
C ASP A 51 9.85 -3.67 -55.73
N GLN A 52 9.26 -3.04 -54.72
CA GLN A 52 7.82 -2.74 -54.72
C GLN A 52 7.60 -1.26 -54.47
N THR A 53 7.70 -0.52 -55.57
CA THR A 53 7.08 0.79 -55.79
C THR A 53 5.56 0.67 -55.62
N CYS A 54 4.99 1.48 -54.73
CA CYS A 54 3.55 1.72 -54.68
C CYS A 54 3.21 2.87 -55.65
N ASP A 55 2.80 2.52 -56.87
CA ASP A 55 2.23 3.46 -57.82
C ASP A 55 0.73 3.68 -57.58
N SER A 56 0.30 4.88 -57.94
CA SER A 56 -1.04 5.45 -57.84
C SER A 56 -2.04 4.83 -58.84
N GLU A 57 -3.07 4.14 -58.36
CA GLU A 57 -4.49 4.25 -58.78
C GLU A 57 -5.34 3.09 -58.20
N SER A 58 -6.53 3.44 -57.70
CA SER A 58 -7.67 2.55 -57.39
C SER A 58 -7.62 1.60 -56.18
N THR A 59 -8.39 2.01 -55.16
CA THR A 59 -9.29 1.25 -54.25
C THR A 59 -9.00 -0.20 -53.83
N ASP A 60 -9.07 -0.36 -52.50
CA ASP A 60 -9.40 -1.55 -51.70
C ASP A 60 -8.27 -2.47 -51.20
N ARG A 61 -7.89 -2.20 -49.94
CA ARG A 61 -7.59 -3.16 -48.86
C ARG A 61 -6.48 -4.18 -49.12
N CYS A 62 -5.24 -3.80 -48.80
CA CYS A 62 -4.23 -4.74 -48.33
C CYS A 62 -4.37 -4.90 -46.81
N GLU A 63 -4.93 -6.03 -46.37
CA GLU A 63 -4.84 -6.51 -44.99
C GLU A 63 -3.38 -6.85 -44.65
N ASN A 64 -2.91 -6.43 -43.47
CA ASN A 64 -1.72 -6.97 -42.83
C ASN A 64 -2.04 -7.28 -41.36
N PRO A 65 -1.64 -8.44 -40.81
CA PRO A 65 -1.99 -8.86 -39.46
C PRO A 65 -1.07 -8.23 -38.39
N ILE A 66 -1.73 -7.68 -37.36
CA ILE A 66 -1.40 -7.64 -35.92
C ILE A 66 0.09 -7.67 -35.52
N SER A 67 0.53 -6.59 -34.89
CA SER A 67 1.23 -6.65 -33.59
C SER A 67 0.73 -5.51 -32.71
N GLU A 68 -0.05 -5.89 -31.70
CA GLU A 68 -0.42 -5.09 -30.53
C GLU A 68 0.82 -4.87 -29.65
N GLU A 69 1.06 -3.67 -29.14
CA GLU A 69 0.86 -3.38 -27.71
C GLU A 69 1.20 -1.93 -27.32
N SER A 70 0.43 -1.47 -26.34
CA SER A 70 0.61 -0.32 -25.46
C SER A 70 0.19 1.06 -25.97
N GLY A 71 -0.92 1.52 -25.39
CA GLY A 71 -1.22 2.95 -25.26
C GLY A 71 -2.55 3.38 -25.85
N GLN A 72 -3.67 2.95 -25.27
CA GLN A 72 -4.89 3.76 -25.34
C GLN A 72 -5.84 3.43 -24.19
N GLY A 73 -6.02 4.42 -23.31
CA GLY A 73 -7.09 4.43 -22.33
C GLY A 73 -8.43 4.33 -23.05
N SER A 74 -9.11 3.20 -22.89
CA SER A 74 -10.51 3.08 -23.26
C SER A 74 -11.37 3.44 -22.06
N THR A 75 -12.13 4.52 -22.19
CA THR A 75 -13.34 4.76 -21.40
C THR A 75 -14.41 3.79 -21.87
N ASP A 76 -14.25 2.51 -21.56
CA ASP A 76 -15.31 1.50 -21.71
C ASP A 76 -16.15 1.48 -20.41
N PRO A 77 -17.47 1.78 -20.46
CA PRO A 77 -18.33 1.67 -19.30
C PRO A 77 -18.41 0.23 -18.74
N SER A 78 -18.03 -0.80 -19.50
CA SER A 78 -17.92 -2.18 -19.01
C SER A 78 -16.76 -2.39 -18.04
N ASN A 79 -15.65 -1.66 -18.23
CA ASN A 79 -14.43 -1.76 -17.42
C ASN A 79 -14.60 -1.10 -16.03
N SER A 80 -15.54 -0.17 -15.90
CA SER A 80 -15.88 0.43 -14.61
C SER A 80 -16.49 -0.58 -13.62
N ARG A 81 -17.27 -1.55 -14.09
CA ARG A 81 -17.82 -2.61 -13.22
C ARG A 81 -16.71 -3.53 -12.71
N THR A 82 -15.85 -4.01 -13.60
CA THR A 82 -14.72 -4.88 -13.24
C THR A 82 -13.80 -4.21 -12.22
N ARG A 83 -13.44 -2.93 -12.44
CA ARG A 83 -12.59 -2.18 -11.51
C ARG A 83 -13.24 -1.95 -10.15
N THR A 84 -14.55 -1.67 -10.09
CA THR A 84 -15.24 -1.40 -8.82
C THR A 84 -15.51 -2.69 -8.04
N ASP A 85 -15.83 -3.77 -8.75
CA ASP A 85 -15.99 -5.11 -8.19
C ASP A 85 -14.66 -5.61 -7.58
N ASP A 86 -13.52 -5.27 -8.18
CA ASP A 86 -12.19 -5.55 -7.61
C ASP A 86 -11.95 -4.81 -6.29
N VAL A 87 -12.27 -3.51 -6.18
CA VAL A 87 -12.00 -2.75 -4.94
C VAL A 87 -12.78 -3.28 -3.74
N VAL A 88 -14.01 -3.75 -3.95
CA VAL A 88 -14.85 -4.29 -2.87
C VAL A 88 -14.50 -5.74 -2.58
N SER A 89 -14.38 -6.59 -3.61
CA SER A 89 -14.19 -8.03 -3.41
C SER A 89 -12.78 -8.39 -2.94
N PHE A 90 -11.76 -7.69 -3.43
CA PHE A 90 -10.35 -8.01 -3.17
C PHE A 90 -9.99 -8.02 -1.68
N PRO A 91 -10.34 -7.00 -0.86
CA PRO A 91 -10.05 -7.02 0.58
C PRO A 91 -10.67 -8.21 1.33
N PHE A 92 -11.82 -8.71 0.87
CA PHE A 92 -12.49 -9.86 1.52
C PHE A 92 -11.96 -11.21 1.03
N SER A 93 -11.54 -11.33 -0.23
CA SER A 93 -11.05 -12.59 -0.81
C SER A 93 -9.56 -12.82 -0.58
N PHE A 94 -8.75 -11.76 -0.59
CA PHE A 94 -7.29 -11.86 -0.51
C PHE A 94 -6.78 -12.57 0.76
N PRO A 95 -7.28 -12.28 1.99
CA PRO A 95 -6.84 -13.01 3.19
C PRO A 95 -7.14 -14.52 3.13
N LEU A 96 -8.16 -14.93 2.37
CA LEU A 96 -8.49 -16.36 2.22
C LEU A 96 -7.46 -17.06 1.33
N GLY A 97 -6.89 -16.36 0.34
CA GLY A 97 -5.99 -16.92 -0.67
C GLY A 97 -6.56 -18.15 -1.38
N LYS A 98 -5.71 -18.89 -2.11
CA LYS A 98 -6.11 -20.14 -2.78
C LYS A 98 -6.55 -21.25 -1.81
N ASN A 99 -5.89 -21.37 -0.65
CA ASN A 99 -6.01 -22.54 0.23
C ASN A 99 -6.40 -22.23 1.68
N GLY A 100 -6.51 -20.96 2.09
CA GLY A 100 -6.81 -20.57 3.49
C GLY A 100 -5.73 -20.90 4.52
N LYS A 101 -4.65 -21.58 4.11
CA LYS A 101 -3.59 -22.07 5.01
C LYS A 101 -2.88 -20.94 5.76
N PRO A 102 -2.45 -19.83 5.12
CA PRO A 102 -1.77 -18.76 5.84
C PRO A 102 -2.67 -18.10 6.91
N LEU A 103 -3.93 -17.82 6.55
CA LEU A 103 -4.93 -17.31 7.49
C LEU A 103 -5.16 -18.26 8.67
N ALA A 104 -5.28 -19.56 8.42
CA ALA A 104 -5.46 -20.55 9.49
C ALA A 104 -4.25 -20.61 10.44
N LEU A 105 -3.03 -20.49 9.91
CA LEU A 105 -1.81 -20.42 10.71
C LEU A 105 -1.75 -19.13 11.53
N ASN A 106 -2.01 -17.97 10.91
CA ASN A 106 -2.07 -16.70 11.63
C ASN A 106 -3.15 -16.71 12.72
N SER A 107 -4.31 -17.33 12.45
CA SER A 107 -5.38 -17.53 13.43
C SER A 107 -4.92 -18.37 14.63
N ALA A 108 -4.12 -19.41 14.41
CA ALA A 108 -3.54 -20.18 15.49
C ALA A 108 -2.56 -19.33 16.32
N PHE A 109 -1.80 -18.43 15.70
CA PHE A 109 -0.93 -17.48 16.41
C PHE A 109 -1.74 -16.46 17.24
N ILE A 110 -2.82 -15.90 16.67
CA ILE A 110 -3.74 -15.01 17.40
C ILE A 110 -4.43 -15.73 18.56
N PHE A 111 -4.74 -17.02 18.42
CA PHE A 111 -5.28 -17.78 19.54
C PHE A 111 -4.36 -17.70 20.76
N PHE A 112 -3.04 -17.70 20.57
CA PHE A 112 -2.04 -17.52 21.64
C PHE A 112 -1.76 -16.05 21.99
N PHE A 113 -2.75 -15.15 21.89
CA PHE A 113 -2.58 -13.70 22.13
C PHE A 113 -1.99 -13.33 23.50
N TRP A 114 -2.04 -14.21 24.51
CA TRP A 114 -1.43 -13.96 25.82
C TRP A 114 0.11 -14.12 25.81
N LEU A 115 0.67 -14.65 24.73
CA LEU A 115 2.12 -14.79 24.52
C LEU A 115 2.61 -13.65 23.63
N VAL A 116 3.75 -13.06 24.01
CA VAL A 116 4.35 -11.93 23.27
C VAL A 116 4.82 -12.36 21.88
N VAL A 117 5.50 -13.49 21.76
CA VAL A 117 6.06 -13.93 20.48
C VAL A 117 4.98 -14.16 19.42
N PRO A 118 3.90 -14.94 19.67
CA PRO A 118 2.83 -15.11 18.69
C PRO A 118 2.14 -13.81 18.26
N LEU A 119 1.94 -12.88 19.20
CA LEU A 119 1.39 -11.56 18.86
C LEU A 119 2.29 -10.78 17.90
N LEU A 120 3.61 -10.78 18.15
CA LEU A 120 4.56 -10.11 17.27
C LEU A 120 4.60 -10.78 15.90
N THR A 121 4.69 -12.11 15.82
CA THR A 121 4.68 -12.82 14.54
C THR A 121 3.40 -12.54 13.75
N SER A 122 2.23 -12.56 14.42
CA SER A 122 0.95 -12.24 13.78
C SER A 122 0.92 -10.82 13.23
N SER A 123 1.39 -9.85 14.03
CA SER A 123 1.44 -8.44 13.61
C SER A 123 2.33 -8.23 12.39
N GLY A 124 3.51 -8.86 12.35
CA GLY A 124 4.41 -8.78 11.20
C GLY A 124 3.86 -9.51 9.97
N TYR A 125 3.18 -10.65 10.16
CA TYR A 125 2.50 -11.33 9.06
C TYR A 125 1.41 -10.44 8.43
N THR A 126 0.55 -9.82 9.26
CA THR A 126 -0.49 -8.90 8.78
C THR A 126 0.10 -7.72 8.02
N TYR A 127 1.27 -7.21 8.43
CA TYR A 127 2.00 -6.20 7.67
C TYR A 127 2.45 -6.70 6.29
N ARG A 128 3.02 -7.91 6.21
CA ARG A 128 3.41 -8.52 4.92
C ARG A 128 2.22 -8.71 3.99
N VAL A 129 1.05 -9.11 4.54
CA VAL A 129 -0.22 -9.19 3.78
C VAL A 129 -0.58 -7.83 3.17
N GLY A 130 -0.50 -6.75 3.96
CA GLY A 130 -0.75 -5.40 3.45
C GLY A 130 0.27 -4.96 2.38
N ARG A 131 1.55 -5.33 2.54
CA ARG A 131 2.62 -5.01 1.58
C ARG A 131 2.46 -5.79 0.27
N ALA A 132 2.07 -7.05 0.32
CA ALA A 132 1.71 -7.85 -0.86
C ALA A 132 0.53 -7.22 -1.62
N ALA A 133 -0.53 -6.84 -0.90
CA ALA A 133 -1.65 -6.12 -1.49
C ALA A 133 -1.26 -4.76 -2.10
N ALA A 134 -0.26 -4.08 -1.52
CA ALA A 134 0.25 -2.80 -2.03
C ALA A 134 1.08 -2.94 -3.33
N ARG A 135 1.67 -4.10 -3.55
CA ARG A 135 2.34 -4.45 -4.82
C ARG A 135 1.37 -4.92 -5.89
N GLY A 136 0.14 -5.25 -5.52
CA GLY A 136 -0.84 -5.85 -6.42
C GLY A 136 -0.63 -7.35 -6.60
N ASP A 137 -0.04 -8.03 -5.61
CA ASP A 137 0.08 -9.48 -5.61
C ASP A 137 -1.33 -10.13 -5.58
N ASP A 138 -1.50 -11.28 -6.24
CA ASP A 138 -2.79 -11.99 -6.34
C ASP A 138 -3.09 -12.90 -5.14
N ASP A 139 -2.06 -13.31 -4.40
CA ASP A 139 -2.16 -14.23 -3.26
C ASP A 139 -1.46 -13.65 -2.02
N PRO A 140 -1.94 -13.99 -0.81
CA PRO A 140 -1.27 -13.59 0.42
C PRO A 140 0.10 -14.30 0.55
N PRO A 141 1.07 -13.67 1.22
CA PRO A 141 2.40 -14.23 1.41
C PRO A 141 2.34 -15.54 2.21
N PRO A 142 3.31 -16.46 1.99
CA PRO A 142 3.42 -17.68 2.76
C PRO A 142 3.73 -17.39 4.24
N PHE A 143 3.45 -18.39 5.09
CA PHE A 143 3.65 -18.34 6.54
C PHE A 143 4.81 -19.28 6.95
N ASP A 144 6.02 -18.98 6.52
CA ASP A 144 7.25 -19.79 6.69
C ASP A 144 8.39 -19.06 7.43
N ASP A 145 8.63 -17.78 7.14
CA ASP A 145 9.73 -16.99 7.75
C ASP A 145 9.38 -16.34 9.10
N TRP A 146 9.00 -17.15 10.09
CA TRP A 146 8.47 -16.64 11.37
C TRP A 146 9.44 -15.73 12.13
N GLY A 147 10.75 -15.94 11.98
CA GLY A 147 11.78 -15.13 12.63
C GLY A 147 11.75 -13.68 12.13
N GLU A 148 11.74 -13.49 10.82
CA GLU A 148 11.67 -12.16 10.22
C GLU A 148 10.27 -11.54 10.42
N MET A 149 9.19 -12.31 10.30
CA MET A 149 7.84 -11.82 10.64
C MET A 149 7.77 -11.31 12.08
N THR A 150 8.43 -11.99 13.02
CA THR A 150 8.48 -11.53 14.41
C THR A 150 9.26 -10.21 14.54
N MET A 151 10.32 -10.04 13.75
CA MET A 151 11.07 -8.78 13.69
C MET A 151 10.22 -7.65 13.10
N ASP A 152 9.51 -7.91 12.00
CA ASP A 152 8.56 -6.94 11.41
C ASP A 152 7.51 -6.52 12.44
N GLY A 153 6.95 -7.49 13.19
CA GLY A 153 6.03 -7.24 14.29
C GLY A 153 6.62 -6.39 15.42
N LEU A 154 7.88 -6.62 15.78
CA LEU A 154 8.59 -5.82 16.77
C LEU A 154 8.74 -4.36 16.30
N LEU A 155 9.04 -4.15 15.03
CA LEU A 155 9.17 -2.82 14.46
C LEU A 155 7.83 -2.08 14.39
N ILE A 156 6.75 -2.79 14.05
CA ILE A 156 5.39 -2.24 14.13
C ILE A 156 5.04 -1.85 15.56
N LEU A 157 5.41 -2.68 16.55
CA LEU A 157 5.23 -2.35 17.97
C LEU A 157 6.00 -1.09 18.36
N VAL A 158 7.27 -0.96 17.94
CA VAL A 158 8.08 0.24 18.18
C VAL A 158 7.42 1.47 17.56
N GLY A 159 7.00 1.40 16.30
CA GLY A 159 6.27 2.49 15.63
C GLY A 159 4.97 2.86 16.35
N SER A 160 4.23 1.86 16.83
CA SER A 160 3.00 2.05 17.59
C SER A 160 3.25 2.72 18.95
N LEU A 161 4.34 2.37 19.64
CA LEU A 161 4.75 3.00 20.91
C LEU A 161 5.13 4.47 20.72
N VAL A 162 5.82 4.81 19.63
CA VAL A 162 6.11 6.21 19.28
C VAL A 162 4.80 6.99 19.12
N MET A 163 3.81 6.39 18.45
CA MET A 163 2.49 7.01 18.28
C MET A 163 1.62 6.99 19.53
N ALA A 164 1.93 6.18 20.55
CA ALA A 164 1.21 6.16 21.82
C ALA A 164 1.55 7.37 22.72
N LEU A 165 2.72 7.97 22.55
CA LEU A 165 3.15 9.14 23.33
C LEU A 165 2.17 10.34 23.27
N PRO A 166 1.72 10.81 22.10
CA PRO A 166 0.76 11.91 22.04
C PRO A 166 -0.58 11.58 22.72
N PHE A 167 -1.05 10.32 22.66
CA PHE A 167 -2.24 9.90 23.40
C PHE A 167 -2.02 10.01 24.91
N LEU A 168 -0.89 9.51 25.40
CA LEU A 168 -0.55 9.58 26.82
C LEU A 168 -0.53 11.03 27.32
N VAL A 169 0.08 11.94 26.54
CA VAL A 169 0.10 13.37 26.87
C VAL A 169 -1.32 13.94 26.97
N VAL A 170 -2.19 13.67 26.01
CA VAL A 170 -3.57 14.17 26.04
C VAL A 170 -4.37 13.57 27.21
N ILE A 171 -4.24 12.27 27.48
CA ILE A 171 -4.89 11.62 28.63
C ILE A 171 -4.45 12.26 29.94
N ILE A 172 -3.15 12.51 30.11
CA ILE A 172 -2.61 13.20 31.30
C ILE A 172 -3.17 14.61 31.40
N LEU A 173 -3.20 15.38 30.31
CA LEU A 173 -3.75 16.74 30.30
C LEU A 173 -5.23 16.76 30.69
N ILE A 174 -6.04 15.83 30.19
CA ILE A 174 -7.45 15.68 30.57
C ILE A 174 -7.55 15.37 32.06
N ALA A 175 -6.79 14.39 32.55
CA ALA A 175 -6.82 13.98 33.95
C ALA A 175 -6.41 15.12 34.90
N VAL A 176 -5.35 15.87 34.56
CA VAL A 176 -4.90 17.04 35.33
C VAL A 176 -5.95 18.15 35.32
N ALA A 177 -6.52 18.47 34.15
CA ALA A 177 -7.53 19.51 34.02
C ALA A 177 -8.80 19.18 34.81
N LEU A 178 -9.29 17.93 34.71
CA LEU A 178 -10.45 17.46 35.48
C LEU A 178 -10.17 17.42 36.99
N GLY A 179 -8.96 17.01 37.39
CA GLY A 179 -8.54 17.02 38.79
C GLY A 179 -8.49 18.45 39.37
N ALA A 180 -8.10 19.43 38.56
CA ALA A 180 -8.02 20.83 39.00
C ALA A 180 -9.40 21.50 39.15
N VAL A 181 -10.35 21.22 38.25
CA VAL A 181 -11.68 21.86 38.30
C VAL A 181 -12.70 21.10 39.16
N GLY A 182 -12.54 19.79 39.30
CA GLY A 182 -13.51 18.91 39.94
C GLY A 182 -14.77 18.66 39.10
N VAL A 183 -15.42 17.52 39.32
CA VAL A 183 -16.63 17.08 38.58
C VAL A 183 -17.89 17.89 38.88
N SER A 184 -17.86 18.75 39.90
CA SER A 184 -18.95 19.68 40.24
C SER A 184 -18.89 20.98 39.43
N SER A 185 -17.76 21.28 38.76
CA SER A 185 -17.58 22.50 37.98
C SER A 185 -18.29 22.42 36.62
N PRO A 186 -19.00 23.47 36.14
CA PRO A 186 -19.60 23.46 34.81
C PRO A 186 -18.59 23.25 33.66
N LEU A 187 -17.28 23.37 33.94
CA LEU A 187 -16.19 23.16 32.98
C LEU A 187 -15.84 21.68 32.75
N TRP A 188 -16.30 20.73 33.58
CA TRP A 188 -15.89 19.33 33.46
C TRP A 188 -16.31 18.70 32.12
N LEU A 189 -17.52 19.00 31.65
CA LEU A 189 -18.05 18.49 30.37
C LEU A 189 -17.29 19.05 29.17
N PRO A 190 -17.08 20.38 29.05
CA PRO A 190 -16.23 20.93 27.98
C PRO A 190 -14.82 20.35 27.97
N ILE A 191 -14.16 20.23 29.13
CA ILE A 191 -12.81 19.66 29.22
C ILE A 191 -12.80 18.21 28.70
N LEU A 192 -13.75 17.40 29.15
CA LEU A 192 -13.87 16.01 28.70
C LEU A 192 -14.17 15.96 27.19
N GLY A 193 -15.11 16.76 26.70
CA GLY A 193 -15.49 16.81 25.29
C GLY A 193 -14.34 17.22 24.38
N THR A 194 -13.63 18.30 24.71
CA THR A 194 -12.44 18.73 23.96
C THR A 194 -11.32 17.69 24.03
N GLY A 195 -11.11 17.09 25.20
CA GLY A 195 -10.16 16.00 25.38
C GLY A 195 -10.45 14.78 24.50
N MET A 196 -11.71 14.34 24.49
CA MET A 196 -12.14 13.23 23.63
C MET A 196 -11.98 13.57 22.15
N LEU A 197 -12.33 14.80 21.74
CA LEU A 197 -12.13 15.24 20.36
C LEU A 197 -10.65 15.25 19.97
N ALA A 198 -9.75 15.67 20.87
CA ALA A 198 -8.31 15.60 20.66
C ALA A 198 -7.82 14.15 20.51
N LEU A 199 -8.32 13.22 21.33
CA LEU A 199 -8.00 11.79 21.21
C LEU A 199 -8.48 11.19 19.89
N VAL A 200 -9.67 11.58 19.40
CA VAL A 200 -10.17 11.17 18.07
C VAL A 200 -9.31 11.75 16.95
N GLY A 201 -8.89 13.00 17.04
CA GLY A 201 -8.00 13.61 16.05
C GLY A 201 -6.63 12.92 16.00
N ILE A 202 -6.05 12.62 17.17
CA ILE A 202 -4.78 11.89 17.26
C ILE A 202 -4.94 10.46 16.75
N SER A 203 -6.04 9.78 17.07
CA SER A 203 -6.28 8.42 16.56
C SER A 203 -6.41 8.37 15.06
N TYR A 204 -7.12 9.34 14.46
CA TYR A 204 -7.20 9.46 13.01
C TYR A 204 -5.83 9.57 12.35
N VAL A 205 -4.95 10.44 12.88
CA VAL A 205 -3.58 10.58 12.36
C VAL A 205 -2.73 9.33 12.63
N ALA A 206 -2.87 8.71 13.81
CA ALA A 206 -2.10 7.53 14.18
C ALA A 206 -2.37 6.34 13.24
N HIS A 207 -3.62 6.15 12.82
CA HIS A 207 -3.96 5.07 11.88
C HIS A 207 -3.36 5.27 10.49
N ALA A 208 -3.07 6.51 10.07
CA ALA A 208 -2.39 6.79 8.80
C ALA A 208 -0.95 6.26 8.77
N THR A 209 -0.36 5.96 9.94
CA THR A 209 0.97 5.35 10.02
C THR A 209 1.02 4.00 9.32
N ILE A 210 -0.05 3.19 9.40
CA ILE A 210 -0.09 1.84 8.82
C ILE A 210 0.12 1.86 7.30
N PRO A 211 -0.71 2.54 6.48
CA PRO A 211 -0.52 2.59 5.03
C PRO A 211 0.82 3.23 4.64
N VAL A 212 1.33 4.22 5.40
CA VAL A 212 2.64 4.81 5.14
C VAL A 212 3.78 3.81 5.43
N MET A 213 3.68 3.01 6.49
CA MET A 213 4.66 1.94 6.79
C MET A 213 4.62 0.84 5.72
N ILE A 214 3.42 0.46 5.26
CA ILE A 214 3.25 -0.50 4.17
C ILE A 214 3.98 -0.01 2.91
N GLY A 215 3.78 1.26 2.56
CA GLY A 215 4.38 1.86 1.39
C GLY A 215 5.89 2.06 1.46
N THR A 216 6.40 2.50 2.61
CA THR A 216 7.81 2.90 2.74
C THR A 216 8.75 1.77 3.13
N GLY A 217 8.25 0.67 3.70
CA GLY A 217 9.11 -0.44 4.14
C GLY A 217 10.08 -0.08 5.27
N SER A 218 9.96 1.11 5.88
CA SER A 218 10.93 1.60 6.86
C SER A 218 10.29 2.49 7.93
N LEU A 219 10.62 2.22 9.20
CA LEU A 219 10.17 3.07 10.31
C LEU A 219 10.69 4.49 10.20
N ARG A 220 11.96 4.67 9.81
CA ARG A 220 12.57 6.00 9.71
C ARG A 220 11.93 6.83 8.61
N LYS A 221 11.73 6.26 7.42
CA LYS A 221 11.03 6.93 6.30
C LYS A 221 9.57 7.21 6.60
N THR A 222 8.92 6.33 7.36
CA THR A 222 7.52 6.54 7.78
C THR A 222 7.38 7.84 8.57
N PHE A 223 8.24 8.04 9.57
CA PHE A 223 8.17 9.20 10.45
C PHE A 223 8.99 10.41 9.98
N SER A 224 9.65 10.34 8.81
CA SER A 224 10.35 11.48 8.23
C SER A 224 9.38 12.44 7.52
N ASP A 225 9.82 13.70 7.38
CA ASP A 225 9.22 14.70 6.48
C ASP A 225 7.71 14.93 6.63
N ARG A 226 7.17 14.66 7.83
CA ARG A 226 5.73 14.74 8.11
C ARG A 226 4.88 13.86 7.18
N ARG A 227 5.44 12.80 6.60
CA ARG A 227 4.76 11.94 5.62
C ARG A 227 3.44 11.37 6.14
N VAL A 228 3.40 10.93 7.40
CA VAL A 228 2.16 10.49 8.07
C VAL A 228 1.10 11.59 8.06
N LEU A 229 1.46 12.83 8.35
CA LEU A 229 0.51 13.96 8.36
C LEU A 229 0.03 14.28 6.95
N THR A 230 0.94 14.35 5.98
CA THR A 230 0.60 14.60 4.58
C THR A 230 -0.37 13.54 4.05
N PHE A 231 -0.11 12.26 4.36
CA PHE A 231 -1.00 11.17 3.98
C PHE A 231 -2.32 11.21 4.74
N ALA A 232 -2.31 11.49 6.06
CA ALA A 232 -3.50 11.59 6.89
C ALA A 232 -4.47 12.68 6.41
N PHE A 233 -3.98 13.76 5.83
CA PHE A 233 -4.83 14.83 5.26
C PHE A 233 -5.14 14.65 3.77
N SER A 234 -4.76 13.52 3.17
CA SER A 234 -5.07 13.22 1.77
C SER A 234 -6.50 12.69 1.59
N LEU A 235 -7.11 13.00 0.45
CA LEU A 235 -8.42 12.44 0.08
C LEU A 235 -8.38 10.91 -0.08
N HIS A 236 -7.24 10.36 -0.49
CA HIS A 236 -7.03 8.91 -0.60
C HIS A 236 -7.15 8.21 0.75
N TYR A 237 -6.51 8.78 1.78
CA TYR A 237 -6.63 8.26 3.14
C TYR A 237 -8.05 8.38 3.67
N LEU A 238 -8.73 9.51 3.43
CA LEU A 238 -10.13 9.69 3.84
C LEU A 238 -11.07 8.65 3.19
N LYS A 239 -10.93 8.42 1.87
CA LYS A 239 -11.66 7.36 1.15
C LYS A 239 -11.38 6.00 1.79
N GLY A 240 -10.12 5.70 2.09
CA GLY A 240 -9.73 4.45 2.73
C GLY A 240 -10.28 4.25 4.12
N ALA A 241 -10.17 5.26 4.97
CA ALA A 241 -10.71 5.25 6.32
C ALA A 241 -12.23 5.04 6.30
N LEU A 242 -12.95 5.67 5.35
CA LEU A 242 -14.39 5.47 5.18
C LEU A 242 -14.72 4.03 4.75
N LEU A 243 -14.01 3.47 3.76
CA LEU A 243 -14.21 2.10 3.31
C LEU A 243 -13.92 1.10 4.43
N LEU A 244 -12.82 1.29 5.15
CA LEU A 244 -12.44 0.48 6.32
C LEU A 244 -13.53 0.53 7.39
N PHE A 245 -14.05 1.73 7.66
CA PHE A 245 -15.13 1.92 8.62
C PHE A 245 -16.40 1.17 8.21
N VAL A 246 -16.81 1.28 6.94
CA VAL A 246 -18.01 0.59 6.43
C VAL A 246 -17.82 -0.92 6.43
N PHE A 247 -16.73 -1.43 5.82
CA PHE A 247 -16.47 -2.87 5.71
C PHE A 247 -16.22 -3.49 7.07
N GLY A 248 -15.41 -2.85 7.92
CA GLY A 248 -15.18 -3.27 9.30
C GLY A 248 -16.48 -3.31 10.09
N SER A 249 -17.31 -2.26 10.03
CA SER A 249 -18.58 -2.23 10.76
C SER A 249 -19.53 -3.35 10.33
N VAL A 250 -19.71 -3.55 9.02
CA VAL A 250 -20.56 -4.64 8.50
C VAL A 250 -20.04 -6.01 8.96
N LEU A 251 -18.72 -6.22 8.84
CA LEU A 251 -18.07 -7.47 9.20
C LEU A 251 -18.20 -7.75 10.72
N TYR A 252 -17.92 -6.76 11.58
CA TYR A 252 -18.03 -6.91 13.04
C TYR A 252 -19.49 -7.05 13.51
N ILE A 253 -20.44 -6.37 12.89
CA ILE A 253 -21.87 -6.55 13.20
C ILE A 253 -22.33 -7.96 12.82
N ALA A 254 -22.01 -8.41 11.60
CA ALA A 254 -22.36 -9.75 11.14
C ALA A 254 -21.76 -10.82 12.06
N PHE A 255 -20.47 -10.70 12.39
CA PHE A 255 -19.81 -11.58 13.35
C PHE A 255 -20.42 -11.50 14.73
N GLY A 256 -20.74 -10.30 15.24
CA GLY A 256 -21.36 -10.11 16.55
C GLY A 256 -22.70 -10.81 16.67
N ILE A 257 -23.51 -10.79 15.61
CA ILE A 257 -24.78 -11.53 15.55
C ILE A 257 -24.53 -13.04 15.61
N ILE A 258 -23.64 -13.57 14.75
CA ILE A 258 -23.29 -15.00 14.72
C ILE A 258 -22.75 -15.43 16.09
N ALA A 259 -21.83 -14.64 16.65
CA ALA A 259 -21.21 -14.93 17.92
C ALA A 259 -22.20 -14.92 19.08
N SER A 260 -23.16 -13.99 19.07
CA SER A 260 -24.24 -13.93 20.06
C SER A 260 -25.13 -15.18 20.00
N ILE A 261 -25.49 -15.64 18.81
CA ILE A 261 -26.28 -16.87 18.63
C ILE A 261 -25.51 -18.08 19.13
N LEU A 262 -24.23 -18.22 18.75
CA LEU A 262 -23.38 -19.32 19.18
C LEU A 262 -23.20 -19.33 20.71
N PHE A 263 -23.00 -18.15 21.31
CA PHE A 263 -22.82 -18.01 22.76
C PHE A 263 -24.00 -18.54 23.57
N LEU A 264 -25.24 -18.44 23.04
CA LEU A 264 -26.45 -18.94 23.69
C LEU A 264 -26.58 -20.47 23.67
N THR A 265 -25.69 -21.17 22.96
CA THR A 265 -25.76 -22.63 22.79
C THR A 265 -24.55 -23.32 23.44
N VAL A 266 -24.79 -24.49 24.05
CA VAL A 266 -23.72 -25.29 24.68
C VAL A 266 -22.66 -25.71 23.66
N ILE A 267 -23.08 -25.98 22.41
CA ILE A 267 -22.18 -26.35 21.30
C ILE A 267 -21.50 -25.13 20.68
N GLY A 268 -22.13 -23.97 20.69
CA GLY A 268 -21.56 -22.76 20.09
C GLY A 268 -20.44 -22.14 20.93
N MET A 269 -20.42 -22.31 22.25
CA MET A 269 -19.32 -21.84 23.10
C MET A 269 -17.96 -22.43 22.70
N PRO A 270 -17.76 -23.76 22.57
CA PRO A 270 -16.49 -24.30 22.09
C PRO A 270 -16.19 -23.91 20.63
N LEU A 271 -17.22 -23.70 19.79
CA LEU A 271 -17.02 -23.20 18.42
C LEU A 271 -16.47 -21.76 18.43
N LEU A 272 -16.92 -20.91 19.36
CA LEU A 272 -16.42 -19.54 19.51
C LEU A 272 -14.94 -19.48 19.85
N ILE A 273 -14.42 -20.45 20.60
CA ILE A 273 -12.99 -20.53 20.94
C ILE A 273 -12.13 -20.60 19.67
N VAL A 274 -12.62 -21.26 18.61
CA VAL A 274 -11.95 -21.36 17.31
C VAL A 274 -12.32 -20.20 16.39
N LEU A 275 -13.58 -19.78 16.41
CA LEU A 275 -14.10 -18.78 15.48
C LEU A 275 -13.59 -17.36 15.79
N VAL A 276 -13.45 -17.00 17.07
CA VAL A 276 -12.95 -15.67 17.49
C VAL A 276 -11.54 -15.38 16.98
N PRO A 277 -10.52 -16.23 17.22
CA PRO A 277 -9.17 -15.94 16.70
C PRO A 277 -9.11 -15.95 15.18
N LEU A 278 -9.88 -16.83 14.51
CA LEU A 278 -10.01 -16.85 13.06
C LEU A 278 -10.56 -15.53 12.52
N MET A 279 -11.64 -15.05 13.14
CA MET A 279 -12.25 -13.78 12.78
C MET A 279 -11.32 -12.59 13.05
N CYS A 280 -10.59 -12.61 14.17
CA CYS A 280 -9.61 -11.56 14.49
C CYS A 280 -8.50 -11.51 13.44
N ALA A 281 -7.93 -12.66 13.06
CA ALA A 281 -6.90 -12.74 12.02
C ALA A 281 -7.43 -12.23 10.68
N TYR A 282 -8.60 -12.72 10.27
CA TYR A 282 -9.25 -12.32 9.03
C TYR A 282 -9.53 -10.81 9.01
N ALA A 283 -10.06 -10.25 10.10
CA ALA A 283 -10.36 -8.83 10.17
C ALA A 283 -9.09 -7.97 10.12
N MET A 284 -8.01 -8.36 10.79
CA MET A 284 -6.73 -7.64 10.73
C MET A 284 -6.12 -7.69 9.33
N GLU A 285 -6.09 -8.87 8.71
CA GLU A 285 -5.59 -9.05 7.34
C GLU A 285 -6.42 -8.26 6.33
N MET A 286 -7.76 -8.31 6.40
CA MET A 286 -8.63 -7.51 5.52
C MET A 286 -8.34 -6.02 5.62
N GLN A 287 -8.12 -5.49 6.84
CA GLN A 287 -7.79 -4.08 7.05
C GLN A 287 -6.46 -3.71 6.37
N PHE A 288 -5.43 -4.53 6.54
CA PHE A 288 -4.13 -4.28 5.94
C PHE A 288 -4.13 -4.46 4.42
N THR A 289 -4.88 -5.43 3.91
CA THR A 289 -5.11 -5.60 2.47
C THR A 289 -5.78 -4.38 1.87
N LEU A 290 -6.83 -3.85 2.52
CA LEU A 290 -7.51 -2.64 2.05
C LEU A 290 -6.54 -1.45 2.01
N TRP A 291 -5.72 -1.27 3.05
CA TRP A 291 -4.70 -0.23 3.06
C TRP A 291 -3.65 -0.41 1.98
N GLY A 292 -3.19 -1.64 1.77
CA GLY A 292 -2.28 -1.97 0.68
C GLY A 292 -2.87 -1.63 -0.68
N ARG A 293 -4.09 -2.08 -0.96
CA ARG A 293 -4.78 -1.80 -2.22
C ARG A 293 -4.96 -0.30 -2.48
N ILE A 294 -5.27 0.48 -1.45
CA ILE A 294 -5.40 1.93 -1.57
C ILE A 294 -4.05 2.59 -1.84
N TYR A 295 -2.98 2.08 -1.23
CA TYR A 295 -1.63 2.54 -1.53
C TYR A 295 -1.25 2.21 -2.98
N ASN A 296 -1.57 1.01 -3.45
CA ASN A 296 -1.38 0.59 -4.85
C ASN A 296 -2.11 1.53 -5.82
N GLU A 297 -3.40 1.81 -5.58
CA GLU A 297 -4.18 2.78 -6.37
C GLU A 297 -3.54 4.18 -6.39
N ALA A 298 -3.00 4.63 -5.25
CA ALA A 298 -2.32 5.91 -5.14
C ALA A 298 -0.97 5.92 -5.88
N ALA A 299 -0.25 4.80 -5.89
CA ALA A 299 1.00 4.64 -6.62
C ALA A 299 0.77 4.63 -8.13
N ASP A 300 -0.25 3.90 -8.61
CA ASP A 300 -0.66 3.86 -10.01
C ASP A 300 -1.09 5.24 -10.52
N ALA A 301 -1.68 6.05 -9.64
CA ALA A 301 -2.04 7.44 -9.94
C ALA A 301 -0.85 8.42 -9.89
N GLY A 302 0.37 7.94 -9.58
CA GLY A 302 1.58 8.75 -9.45
C GLY A 302 1.60 9.66 -8.21
N ALA A 303 0.71 9.44 -7.23
CA ALA A 303 0.61 10.28 -6.04
C ALA A 303 1.62 9.88 -4.95
N VAL A 304 2.10 8.63 -4.97
CA VAL A 304 3.11 8.07 -4.05
C VAL A 304 4.07 7.16 -4.83
N PRO A 305 5.31 6.96 -4.37
CA PRO A 305 6.20 5.99 -5.00
C PRO A 305 5.65 4.56 -4.85
N PRO A 306 5.87 3.68 -5.85
CA PRO A 306 5.50 2.27 -5.76
C PRO A 306 6.29 1.59 -4.64
N VAL A 307 5.76 0.45 -4.19
CA VAL A 307 6.36 -0.34 -3.09
C VAL A 307 7.52 -1.16 -3.62
N ASP A 308 8.70 -1.00 -3.03
CA ASP A 308 9.90 -1.80 -3.35
C ASP A 308 9.65 -3.30 -3.04
N GLN A 309 10.28 -4.20 -3.80
CA GLN A 309 10.16 -5.67 -3.63
C GLN A 309 10.62 -6.14 -2.24
N ASP A 310 10.19 -7.35 -1.85
CA ASP A 310 10.15 -8.06 -0.54
C ASP A 310 11.23 -7.83 0.54
N ASP A 311 11.70 -6.61 0.76
CA ASP A 311 12.52 -6.29 1.92
C ASP A 311 11.65 -6.38 3.19
N PRO A 312 12.15 -7.03 4.26
CA PRO A 312 11.53 -6.97 5.58
C PRO A 312 11.47 -5.52 6.05
N LEU A 313 10.60 -5.25 7.03
CA LEU A 313 10.48 -3.90 7.58
C LEU A 313 11.85 -3.50 8.15
N GLY A 314 12.42 -2.42 7.62
CA GLY A 314 13.77 -1.97 7.95
C GLY A 314 13.78 -0.80 8.92
N PHE A 315 14.89 -0.63 9.65
CA PHE A 315 15.20 0.65 10.30
C PHE A 315 15.84 1.65 9.32
N GLU A 316 16.52 1.17 8.29
CA GLU A 316 17.26 1.96 7.29
C GLU A 316 17.07 1.36 5.91
N TYR A 317 16.89 2.23 4.90
CA TYR A 317 17.40 2.12 3.53
C TYR A 317 17.41 3.51 2.91
#